data_AF-A0A814VKQ0-F1
#
_entry.id   AF-A0A814VKQ0-F1
#
_cell.length_a   1.000
_cell.length_b   1.000
_cell.length_c   1.000
_cell.angle_alpha   90.00
_cell.angle_beta   90.00
_cell.angle_gamma   90.00
#
_symmetry.space_group_name_H-M   'P 1'
#
loop_
_entity.id
_entity.type
_entity.pdbx_description
1 polymer ?
#
loop_
_entity_poly.entity_id
_entity_poly.type
_entity_poly.pdbx_seq_one_letter_code
_entity_poly.pdbx_strand_id
1 'polypeptide(L)'
;MLFTIVGPMNNTNGSSISFVDFNNGIDISDDDTLYIADTNNDRIVTITADGQQSTFGSRPGISRAEFYGPFDISVTKTSIYVIDTGN
;
A
#
# COMPACT_ATOMS: atom_id res chain seq x y z
N MET A 1 -10.84 6.04 -7.68
CA MET A 1 -10.51 6.47 -6.31
C MET A 1 -9.53 7.62 -6.43
N LEU A 2 -9.87 8.79 -5.90
CA LEU A 2 -9.02 9.99 -5.92
C LEU A 2 -8.31 10.05 -4.56
N PHE A 3 -6.98 9.94 -4.55
CA PHE A 3 -6.19 10.15 -3.34
C PHE A 3 -5.69 11.60 -3.32
N THR A 4 -5.81 12.28 -2.18
CA THR A 4 -5.21 13.60 -1.94
C THR A 4 -4.00 13.39 -1.04
N ILE A 5 -2.81 13.67 -1.58
CA ILE A 5 -1.58 13.75 -0.78
C ILE A 5 -1.58 15.12 -0.11
N VAL A 6 -1.74 15.15 1.22
CA VAL A 6 -1.50 16.37 2.00
C VAL A 6 0.00 16.49 2.19
N GLY A 7 0.57 17.65 1.86
CA GLY A 7 2.02 17.91 1.81
C GLY A 7 2.78 17.63 3.12
N PRO A 8 4.09 17.92 3.18
CA PRO A 8 5.01 17.35 4.17
C PRO A 8 4.56 17.65 5.61
N MET A 9 4.30 16.58 6.38
CA MET A 9 4.19 16.66 7.83
C MET A 9 5.61 16.69 8.40
N ASN A 10 6.03 17.84 8.94
CA ASN A 10 7.32 18.00 9.61
C ASN A 10 7.34 17.33 11.00
N ASN A 11 7.05 16.02 11.08
CA ASN A 11 7.20 15.23 12.29
C ASN A 11 8.41 14.29 12.16
N THR A 12 9.56 14.76 12.64
CA THR A 12 10.85 14.07 12.59
C THR A 12 11.02 12.97 13.64
N ASN A 13 9.97 12.22 13.99
CA ASN A 13 10.11 11.06 14.86
C ASN A 13 9.39 9.87 14.24
N GLY A 14 10.16 8.86 13.84
CA GLY A 14 9.71 7.63 13.18
C GLY A 14 8.69 6.82 13.98
N SER A 15 7.45 7.29 14.00
CA SER A 15 6.28 6.48 14.28
C SER A 15 5.36 6.63 13.10
N SER A 16 5.23 5.54 12.37
CA SER A 16 4.13 5.25 11.47
C SER A 16 2.84 5.86 12.01
N ILE A 17 2.43 6.97 11.42
CA ILE A 17 1.08 7.50 11.55
C ILE A 17 0.18 6.60 10.71
N SER A 18 -0.08 5.40 11.24
CA SER A 18 -1.14 4.53 10.75
C SER A 18 -2.46 5.29 10.95
N PHE A 19 -2.92 5.97 9.90
CA PHE A 19 -4.29 6.47 9.84
C PHE A 19 -5.19 5.26 9.62
N VAL A 20 -5.50 4.60 10.73
CA VAL A 20 -6.57 3.60 10.88
C VAL A 20 -7.89 4.31 10.55
N ASP A 21 -8.71 3.70 9.68
CA ASP A 21 -10.10 4.06 9.29
C ASP A 21 -10.36 4.51 7.84
N PHE A 22 -9.48 4.20 6.90
CA PHE A 22 -9.93 4.01 5.51
C PHE A 22 -9.78 2.54 5.14
N ASN A 23 -10.76 1.98 4.42
CA ASN A 23 -10.85 0.57 3.99
C ASN A 23 -9.68 0.07 3.09
N ASN A 24 -8.54 0.75 3.10
CA ASN A 24 -7.33 0.49 2.36
C ASN A 24 -6.13 0.74 3.29
N GLY A 25 -5.38 -0.30 3.66
CA GLY A 25 -4.11 -0.12 4.37
C GLY A 25 -3.07 0.59 3.50
N ILE A 26 -2.22 1.39 4.14
CA ILE A 26 -1.12 2.11 3.50
C ILE A 26 0.14 2.05 4.37
N ASP A 27 1.30 1.97 3.75
CA ASP A 27 2.59 2.08 4.43
C ASP A 27 3.68 2.63 3.49
N ILE A 28 4.79 3.12 4.05
CA ILE A 28 5.90 3.74 3.32
C ILE A 28 7.21 2.99 3.58
N SER A 29 8.00 2.79 2.53
CA SER A 29 9.39 2.29 2.65
C SER A 29 10.39 3.42 2.96
N ASP A 30 11.61 3.03 3.37
CA ASP A 30 12.73 3.96 3.62
C ASP A 30 13.12 4.83 2.38
N ASP A 31 12.68 4.48 1.17
CA ASP A 31 12.91 5.24 -0.07
C ASP A 31 11.73 6.15 -0.47
N ASP A 32 10.82 6.41 0.45
CA ASP A 32 9.60 7.21 0.27
C ASP A 32 8.63 6.64 -0.78
N THR A 33 8.71 5.34 -1.09
CA THR A 33 7.67 4.66 -1.87
C THR A 33 6.46 4.35 -0.99
N LEU A 34 5.30 4.88 -1.37
CA LEU A 34 4.01 4.58 -0.77
C LEU A 34 3.44 3.30 -1.35
N TYR A 35 3.01 2.39 -0.48
CA TYR A 35 2.31 1.16 -0.80
C TYR A 35 0.88 1.25 -0.30
N ILE A 36 -0.08 0.84 -1.14
CA ILE A 36 -1.51 0.97 -0.87
C ILE A 36 -2.19 -0.36 -1.19
N ALA A 37 -2.89 -0.92 -0.22
CA ALA A 37 -3.83 -2.01 -0.44
C ALA A 37 -5.11 -1.46 -1.08
N ASP A 38 -5.30 -1.69 -2.38
CA ASP A 38 -6.49 -1.25 -3.11
C ASP A 38 -7.54 -2.36 -3.07
N THR A 39 -8.14 -2.52 -1.90
CA THR A 39 -9.00 -3.65 -1.49
C THR A 39 -10.07 -3.96 -2.53
N ASN A 40 -10.76 -2.94 -3.04
CA ASN A 40 -11.87 -3.11 -3.98
C ASN A 40 -11.43 -3.50 -5.40
N ASN A 41 -10.15 -3.32 -5.72
CA ASN A 41 -9.58 -3.64 -7.02
C ASN A 41 -8.63 -4.84 -6.94
N ASP A 42 -8.60 -5.58 -5.82
CA ASP A 42 -7.80 -6.79 -5.63
C ASP A 42 -6.34 -6.62 -6.06
N ARG A 43 -5.69 -5.52 -5.62
CA ARG A 43 -4.31 -5.20 -6.01
C ARG A 43 -3.59 -4.37 -4.96
N ILE A 44 -2.26 -4.33 -5.07
CA ILE A 44 -1.43 -3.33 -4.39
C ILE A 44 -1.01 -2.26 -5.39
N VAL A 45 -1.12 -0.99 -5.00
CA VAL A 45 -0.64 0.17 -5.76
C VAL A 45 0.64 0.69 -5.09
N THR A 46 1.65 1.02 -5.88
CA THR A 46 2.84 1.74 -5.39
C THR A 46 2.90 3.12 -6.00
N ILE A 47 3.40 4.09 -5.24
CA ILE A 47 3.70 5.44 -5.71
C ILE A 47 5.08 5.80 -5.19
N THR A 48 6.04 5.97 -6.08
CA THR A 48 7.41 6.39 -5.74
C THR A 48 7.44 7.86 -5.32
N ALA A 49 8.55 8.29 -4.70
CA ALA A 49 8.74 9.68 -4.25
C ALA A 49 8.62 10.73 -5.37
N ASP A 50 8.96 10.36 -6.61
CA ASP A 50 8.81 11.19 -7.82
C ASP A 50 7.40 11.09 -8.45
N GLY A 51 6.46 10.41 -7.77
CA GLY A 51 5.06 10.31 -8.13
C GLY A 51 4.74 9.25 -9.19
N GLN A 52 5.68 8.37 -9.55
CA GLN A 52 5.40 7.30 -10.50
C GLN A 52 4.54 6.21 -9.85
N GLN A 53 3.38 5.95 -10.46
CA GLN A 53 2.45 4.94 -9.98
C GLN A 53 2.68 3.60 -10.69
N SER A 54 2.70 2.50 -9.93
CA SER A 54 2.67 1.14 -10.45
C SER A 54 1.66 0.27 -9.69
N THR A 55 1.36 -0.92 -10.20
CA THR A 55 0.48 -1.88 -9.54
C THR A 55 1.05 -3.28 -9.63
N PHE A 56 0.96 -4.05 -8.55
CA PHE A 56 1.33 -5.46 -8.56
C PHE A 56 0.32 -6.33 -7.81
N GLY A 57 0.35 -7.62 -8.14
CA GLY A 57 -0.55 -8.63 -7.59
C GLY A 57 -2.03 -8.46 -7.92
N SER A 58 -2.32 -7.81 -9.05
CA SER A 58 -3.68 -7.69 -9.56
C SER A 58 -4.23 -9.03 -10.06
N ARG A 59 -5.53 -9.23 -9.89
CA ARG A 59 -6.22 -10.44 -10.35
C ARG A 59 -6.52 -10.36 -11.86
N PRO A 60 -5.78 -11.10 -12.71
CA PRO A 60 -6.51 -11.92 -13.66
C PRO A 60 -5.85 -13.27 -13.96
N GLY A 61 -6.44 -14.34 -13.42
CA GLY A 61 -6.52 -15.65 -14.09
C GLY A 61 -5.33 -16.61 -13.96
N ILE A 62 -4.85 -16.90 -12.76
CA ILE A 62 -3.95 -18.01 -12.35
C ILE A 62 -2.46 -17.61 -12.19
N SER A 63 -2.10 -16.82 -11.18
CA SER A 63 -0.69 -16.71 -10.73
C SER A 63 -0.52 -16.69 -9.19
N ARG A 64 0.70 -17.03 -8.69
CA ARG A 64 1.03 -17.11 -7.25
C ARG A 64 1.00 -15.78 -6.50
N ALA A 65 0.75 -14.66 -7.18
CA ALA A 65 0.79 -13.31 -6.60
C ALA A 65 -0.57 -12.61 -6.63
N GLU A 66 -1.68 -13.34 -6.73
CA GLU A 66 -3.04 -12.75 -6.70
C GLU A 66 -3.46 -12.37 -5.29
N PHE A 67 -3.95 -11.14 -5.12
CA PHE A 67 -4.65 -10.71 -3.91
C PHE A 67 -6.17 -10.87 -4.06
N TYR A 68 -6.88 -11.09 -2.96
CA TYR A 68 -8.34 -11.10 -2.93
C TYR A 68 -8.86 -10.38 -1.68
N GLY A 69 -9.20 -9.10 -1.83
CA GLY A 69 -9.46 -8.21 -0.70
C GLY A 69 -8.22 -7.99 0.19
N PRO A 70 -7.09 -7.50 -0.37
CA PRO A 70 -5.97 -7.07 0.46
C PRO A 70 -6.44 -5.92 1.34
N PHE A 71 -6.45 -6.12 2.65
CA PHE A 71 -7.04 -5.17 3.60
C PHE A 71 -6.00 -4.23 4.17
N ASP A 72 -4.85 -4.78 4.56
CA ASP A 72 -3.77 -4.03 5.20
C ASP A 72 -2.40 -4.40 4.63
N ILE A 73 -1.43 -3.51 4.77
CA ILE A 73 -0.06 -3.68 4.30
C ILE A 73 0.94 -3.10 5.31
N SER A 74 2.03 -3.83 5.55
CA SER A 74 3.19 -3.34 6.29
C SER A 74 4.46 -3.60 5.49
N VAL A 75 5.35 -2.60 5.48
CA VAL A 75 6.58 -2.58 4.71
C VAL A 75 7.77 -2.60 5.65
N THR A 76 8.75 -3.42 5.31
CA THR A 76 10.06 -3.48 5.95
C THR A 76 11.13 -3.20 4.90
N LYS A 77 12.40 -3.09 5.33
CA LYS A 77 13.53 -2.87 4.42
C LYS A 77 13.68 -3.91 3.31
N THR A 78 13.14 -5.11 3.49
CA THR A 78 13.37 -6.24 2.57
C THR A 78 12.09 -6.91 2.09
N SER A 79 10.94 -6.58 2.68
CA SER A 79 9.71 -7.36 2.51
C SER A 79 8.48 -6.52 2.76
N ILE A 80 7.40 -6.89 2.09
CA ILE A 80 6.05 -6.41 2.36
C ILE A 80 5.23 -7.57 2.95
N TYR A 81 4.36 -7.24 3.88
CA TYR A 81 3.39 -8.15 4.47
C TYR A 81 2.01 -7.62 4.15
N VAL A 82 1.16 -8.46 3.56
CA VAL A 82 -0.20 -8.09 3.17
C VAL A 82 -1.17 -8.97 3.94
N ILE A 83 -2.15 -8.35 4.59
CA ILE A 83 -3.30 -9.05 5.16
C ILE A 83 -4.32 -9.21 4.05
N ASP A 84 -4.35 -10.39 3.44
CA ASP A 84 -5.23 -10.71 2.34
C ASP A 84 -6.46 -11.48 2.85
N THR A 85 -7.61 -10.82 2.88
CA THR A 85 -8.75 -11.32 3.69
C THR A 85 -9.62 -12.34 2.99
N GLY A 86 -9.55 -12.41 1.66
CA GLY A 86 -10.32 -13.35 0.85
C GLY A 86 -9.57 -14.64 0.51
N ASN A 87 -8.27 -14.74 0.79
CA ASN A 87 -7.45 -15.91 0.51
C ASN A 87 -7.32 -16.87 1.72
#